data_AF-A0A8T6H2T0-F1
#
_entry.id   AF-A0A8T6H2T0-F1
#
_cell.length_a   1.000
_cell.length_b   1.000
_cell.length_c   1.000
_cell.angle_alpha   90.00
_cell.angle_beta   90.00
_cell.angle_gamma   90.00
#
_symmetry.space_group_name_H-M   'P 1'
#
loop_
_entity.id
_entity.type
_entity.pdbx_description
1 polymer ?
#
loop_
_entity_poly.entity_id
_entity_poly.type
_entity_poly.pdbx_seq_one_letter_code
_entity_poly.pdbx_strand_id
1 'polypeptide(L)'
;MYQNSFTTEFTEDTQRAPSKAIKRLYGSERSHLLDGCQNFEASNQNITLRLLCFLIFLCGESTGAVFTNLQFLPFPGLTLLDGGHGFRLHSAHRGRRPREGIVAIDYQARLDRLLEQSGADLAAFVPGENMVYFTGLHFHLSERPILGLYSRDGLSFIIPELEVPKLEARPELEARRFAWTDQAGYEDAFADAVGALLPGGATCALDGQTLRFFEWRALEKAGLPAASALDVGDLFLNLRARKAPEEIAKMQRAVDISEAALGATMDWARPGMTERQIADRLGAEMLERGSHGHAFLIALTGEKTGQPHGNMGDRVWGENEFLLIDFGATYQDYPADITRTFCYGEPTAQMRAMYDAVYSANLAAREFARPGVTCAAVDQVARAVIEAAGLGEYFIHRLGHGLGLSVHELPNIVAGNEQLLQPGMVFTIEPGVYIPGVGGVRIEDNVVVTADGIKVLTSYPREL
;
A
#
# COMPACT_ATOMS: atom_id res chain seq x y z
N MET A 1 49.70 -6.48 -3.26
CA MET A 1 50.45 -5.87 -2.13
C MET A 1 49.45 -5.60 -1.02
N TYR A 2 49.82 -6.03 0.19
CA TYR A 2 49.11 -5.96 1.47
C TYR A 2 47.87 -6.84 1.68
N GLN A 3 48.20 -8.01 2.23
CA GLN A 3 47.41 -8.86 3.11
C GLN A 3 47.11 -8.13 4.44
N ASN A 4 46.00 -8.48 5.10
CA ASN A 4 46.07 -9.03 6.45
C ASN A 4 44.81 -9.84 6.81
N SER A 5 45.09 -11.07 7.20
CA SER A 5 44.25 -12.14 7.73
C SER A 5 43.91 -11.91 9.23
N PHE A 6 42.86 -12.53 9.75
CA PHE A 6 42.98 -13.71 10.61
C PHE A 6 41.61 -14.33 10.98
N THR A 7 41.65 -15.65 11.01
CA THR A 7 40.63 -16.69 11.20
C THR A 7 40.16 -16.84 12.66
N THR A 8 39.01 -17.48 12.87
CA THR A 8 38.78 -18.27 14.08
C THR A 8 37.85 -19.46 13.80
N GLU A 9 38.27 -20.61 14.31
CA GLU A 9 37.76 -21.97 14.09
C GLU A 9 36.50 -22.29 14.91
N PHE A 10 35.75 -23.29 14.42
CA PHE A 10 34.70 -24.00 15.14
C PHE A 10 35.29 -25.08 16.06
N THR A 11 34.71 -25.25 17.25
CA THR A 11 34.71 -26.54 17.95
C THR A 11 33.33 -26.82 18.56
N GLU A 12 32.85 -28.04 18.30
CA GLU A 12 31.71 -28.68 18.98
C GLU A 12 32.06 -29.00 20.43
N ASP A 13 31.13 -28.77 21.37
CA ASP A 13 30.79 -29.78 22.39
C ASP A 13 29.46 -29.41 23.08
N THR A 14 28.39 -30.17 22.78
CA THR A 14 27.11 -30.10 23.48
C THR A 14 26.95 -31.33 24.35
N GLN A 15 27.04 -31.18 25.67
CA GLN A 15 26.38 -32.07 26.62
C GLN A 15 26.24 -31.43 28.02
N ARG A 16 25.03 -31.56 28.59
CA ARG A 16 24.59 -31.38 29.99
C ARG A 16 24.05 -30.00 30.43
N ALA A 17 22.72 -29.95 30.56
CA ALA A 17 22.02 -29.24 31.64
C ALA A 17 22.26 -30.00 32.98
N PRO A 18 22.21 -29.38 34.19
CA PRO A 18 20.95 -28.82 34.72
C PRO A 18 21.06 -27.57 35.64
N SER A 19 19.93 -26.84 35.71
CA SER A 19 19.42 -26.05 36.84
C SER A 19 20.28 -24.95 37.51
N LYS A 20 19.71 -23.73 37.50
CA LYS A 20 19.91 -22.56 38.42
C LYS A 20 20.36 -21.28 37.71
N ALA A 21 19.44 -20.63 36.98
CA ALA A 21 19.54 -19.21 36.66
C ALA A 21 18.20 -18.58 36.25
N ILE A 22 17.10 -18.89 36.93
CA ILE A 22 15.84 -18.13 36.82
C ILE A 22 15.29 -17.93 38.24
N LYS A 23 15.93 -17.02 38.99
CA LYS A 23 15.45 -16.55 40.30
C LYS A 23 16.07 -15.20 40.70
N ARG A 24 16.23 -14.28 39.74
CA ARG A 24 16.91 -13.00 40.01
C ARG A 24 16.36 -11.77 39.28
N LEU A 25 15.05 -11.72 38.97
CA LEU A 25 14.42 -10.51 38.43
C LEU A 25 13.03 -10.16 39.00
N TYR A 26 12.59 -10.79 40.09
CA TYR A 26 11.38 -10.35 40.81
C TYR A 26 11.63 -10.40 42.32
N GLY A 27 12.06 -9.27 42.87
CA GLY A 27 12.22 -9.04 44.30
C GLY A 27 12.50 -7.56 44.55
N SER A 28 11.77 -6.99 45.52
CA SER A 28 11.79 -5.61 46.03
C SER A 28 11.24 -4.50 45.11
N GLU A 29 9.95 -4.16 45.30
CA GLU A 29 9.53 -2.85 45.85
C GLU A 29 7.99 -2.83 45.98
N ARG A 30 7.51 -3.19 47.18
CA ARG A 30 6.14 -2.92 47.65
C ARG A 30 6.24 -1.81 48.70
N SER A 31 6.01 -0.57 48.30
CA SER A 31 5.49 0.56 49.09
C SER A 31 5.69 1.81 48.24
N HIS A 32 4.75 2.77 48.31
CA HIS A 32 4.62 3.96 47.43
C HIS A 32 3.75 3.77 46.18
N LEU A 33 2.50 3.31 46.35
CA LEU A 33 1.44 3.47 45.35
C LEU A 33 0.06 3.69 46.00
N LEU A 34 0.03 4.34 47.17
CA LEU A 34 -1.21 4.64 47.90
C LEU A 34 -1.44 6.11 48.27
N ASP A 35 -0.59 7.04 47.83
CA ASP A 35 -0.84 8.48 48.01
C ASP A 35 -0.76 9.19 46.66
N GLY A 36 -1.90 9.33 45.98
CA GLY A 36 -1.99 9.99 44.68
C GLY A 36 -3.25 9.68 43.88
N CYS A 37 -4.39 9.49 44.54
CA CYS A 37 -5.71 9.39 43.89
C CYS A 37 -6.72 10.23 44.67
N GLN A 38 -6.46 11.53 44.73
CA GLN A 38 -7.48 12.54 44.94
C GLN A 38 -7.35 13.54 43.79
N ASN A 39 -8.44 13.68 43.02
CA ASN A 39 -8.62 14.52 41.82
C ASN A 39 -8.22 13.86 40.49
N PHE A 40 -9.12 13.02 39.96
CA PHE A 40 -9.23 12.79 38.52
C PHE A 40 -10.71 12.85 38.12
N GLU A 41 -11.09 13.88 37.36
CA GLU A 41 -12.41 13.97 36.74
C GLU A 41 -12.53 12.93 35.63
N ALA A 42 -13.61 12.14 35.69
CA ALA A 42 -13.82 10.98 34.83
C ALA A 42 -14.49 11.38 33.50
N SER A 43 -13.70 11.46 32.42
CA SER A 43 -14.22 11.50 31.04
C SER A 43 -13.71 10.31 30.21
N ASN A 44 -13.91 9.07 30.68
CA ASN A 44 -13.84 7.90 29.79
C ASN A 44 -14.41 6.63 30.45
N GLN A 45 -15.61 6.22 30.03
CA GLN A 45 -16.34 5.07 30.59
C GLN A 45 -15.63 3.70 30.38
N ASN A 46 -14.69 3.61 29.44
CA ASN A 46 -13.96 2.37 29.15
C ASN A 46 -12.80 2.08 30.12
N ILE A 47 -12.27 3.09 30.81
CA ILE A 47 -11.15 2.92 31.74
C ILE A 47 -11.65 2.36 33.08
N THR A 48 -12.81 2.82 33.56
CA THR A 48 -13.43 2.35 34.81
C THR A 48 -13.82 0.88 34.75
N LEU A 49 -14.27 0.38 33.58
CA LEU A 49 -14.65 -1.03 33.41
C LEU A 49 -13.43 -1.98 33.42
N ARG A 50 -12.32 -1.55 32.83
CA ARG A 50 -11.08 -2.34 32.79
C ARG A 50 -10.41 -2.44 34.16
N LEU A 51 -10.40 -1.35 34.93
CA LEU A 51 -9.90 -1.34 36.31
C LEU A 51 -10.75 -2.22 37.24
N LEU A 52 -12.07 -2.24 37.07
CA LEU A 52 -12.96 -3.07 37.88
C LEU A 52 -12.77 -4.57 37.59
N CYS A 53 -12.61 -4.96 36.31
CA CYS A 53 -12.29 -6.35 35.95
C CYS A 53 -10.90 -6.79 36.44
N PHE A 54 -9.91 -5.88 36.45
CA PHE A 54 -8.56 -6.16 36.94
C PHE A 54 -8.53 -6.34 38.47
N LEU A 55 -9.33 -5.59 39.22
CA LEU A 55 -9.48 -5.74 40.67
C LEU A 55 -10.23 -7.02 41.06
N ILE A 56 -11.23 -7.44 40.27
CA ILE A 56 -11.95 -8.70 40.49
C ILE A 56 -11.03 -9.92 40.22
N PHE A 57 -10.15 -9.83 39.23
CA PHE A 57 -9.19 -10.90 38.93
C PHE A 57 -8.08 -11.03 40.00
N LEU A 58 -7.71 -9.92 40.66
CA LEU A 58 -6.69 -9.92 41.72
C LEU A 58 -7.20 -10.35 43.10
N CYS A 59 -8.52 -10.29 43.37
CA CYS A 59 -9.12 -10.73 44.63
C CYS A 59 -9.72 -12.14 44.57
N GLY A 60 -9.61 -12.83 43.43
CA GLY A 60 -10.16 -14.17 43.23
C GLY A 60 -9.25 -15.28 43.76
N GLU A 61 -8.77 -15.22 45.00
CA GLU A 61 -8.22 -16.38 45.73
C GLU A 61 -7.86 -16.01 47.18
N SER A 62 -8.83 -15.62 48.02
CA SER A 62 -8.78 -15.90 49.48
C SER A 62 -10.00 -15.37 50.23
N THR A 63 -10.58 -16.26 51.03
CA THR A 63 -11.39 -16.03 52.24
C THR A 63 -12.72 -15.29 52.11
N GLY A 64 -13.77 -15.98 52.57
CA GLY A 64 -15.10 -15.42 52.74
C GLY A 64 -15.20 -14.35 53.82
N ALA A 65 -16.34 -13.66 53.76
CA ALA A 65 -16.81 -12.59 54.63
C ALA A 65 -16.07 -11.25 54.46
N VAL A 66 -16.81 -10.27 53.93
CA VAL A 66 -17.04 -8.90 54.43
C VAL A 66 -17.29 -8.00 53.23
N PHE A 67 -18.56 -7.78 52.88
CA PHE A 67 -19.04 -6.54 52.24
C PHE A 67 -20.55 -6.42 52.51
N THR A 68 -20.90 -6.08 53.75
CA THR A 68 -22.20 -5.48 54.08
C THR A 68 -22.04 -3.97 54.03
N ASN A 69 -22.96 -3.31 53.33
CA ASN A 69 -23.15 -1.85 53.19
C ASN A 69 -22.31 -1.12 52.13
N LEU A 70 -22.74 -1.25 50.87
CA LEU A 70 -22.63 -0.19 49.86
C LEU A 70 -24.01 -0.01 49.23
N GLN A 71 -24.68 1.10 49.53
CA GLN A 71 -25.93 1.49 48.87
C GLN A 71 -25.60 2.01 47.46
N PHE A 72 -26.02 1.28 46.42
CA PHE A 72 -25.93 1.72 45.03
C PHE A 72 -27.17 2.56 44.66
N LEU A 73 -26.95 3.78 44.18
CA LEU A 73 -27.97 4.57 43.48
C LEU A 73 -28.25 3.95 42.09
N PRO A 74 -29.49 3.98 41.59
CA PRO A 74 -29.86 3.24 40.37
C PRO A 74 -29.34 3.94 39.10
N PHE A 75 -28.54 3.23 38.30
CA PHE A 75 -28.19 3.62 36.93
C PHE A 75 -29.21 3.02 35.92
N PRO A 76 -29.58 3.72 34.83
CA PRO A 76 -30.48 3.16 33.84
C PRO A 76 -29.79 2.05 33.03
N GLY A 77 -30.33 0.83 33.05
CA GLY A 77 -29.91 -0.27 32.17
C GLY A 77 -29.47 -1.58 32.82
N LEU A 78 -29.55 -1.73 34.14
CA LEU A 78 -29.35 -3.02 34.81
C LEU A 78 -30.66 -3.49 35.48
N THR A 79 -31.08 -4.72 35.18
CA THR A 79 -32.11 -5.43 35.96
C THR A 79 -31.47 -6.68 36.56
N LEU A 80 -31.67 -6.90 37.86
CA LEU A 80 -31.29 -8.13 38.55
C LEU A 80 -32.22 -9.26 38.09
N LEU A 81 -31.65 -10.39 37.67
CA LEU A 81 -32.41 -11.62 37.48
C LEU A 81 -32.52 -12.34 38.82
N ASP A 82 -33.74 -12.75 39.15
CA ASP A 82 -34.04 -13.47 40.38
C ASP A 82 -33.39 -14.86 40.33
N GLY A 83 -32.56 -15.16 41.34
CA GLY A 83 -31.87 -16.45 41.48
C GLY A 83 -30.45 -16.51 40.90
N GLY A 84 -29.46 -16.13 41.72
CA GLY A 84 -28.12 -16.73 41.77
C GLY A 84 -27.20 -16.61 40.54
N HIS A 85 -26.27 -15.65 40.62
CA HIS A 85 -25.00 -15.55 39.88
C HIS A 85 -25.06 -15.38 38.34
N GLY A 86 -25.26 -14.13 37.88
CA GLY A 86 -24.87 -13.69 36.54
C GLY A 86 -25.45 -12.32 36.15
N PHE A 87 -24.62 -11.43 35.58
CA PHE A 87 -25.07 -10.17 34.96
C PHE A 87 -25.05 -10.29 33.42
N ARG A 88 -26.12 -9.86 32.74
CA ARG A 88 -26.16 -9.73 31.27
C ARG A 88 -26.17 -8.26 30.90
N LEU A 89 -25.15 -7.81 30.17
CA LEU A 89 -25.13 -6.47 29.56
C LEU A 89 -25.97 -6.49 28.28
N HIS A 90 -27.00 -5.64 28.19
CA HIS A 90 -27.66 -5.32 26.93
C HIS A 90 -27.05 -4.04 26.37
N SER A 91 -26.20 -4.16 25.34
CA SER A 91 -25.81 -2.99 24.57
C SER A 91 -26.98 -2.59 23.68
N ALA A 92 -27.53 -1.40 23.88
CA ALA A 92 -28.44 -0.79 22.93
C ALA A 92 -27.68 -0.50 21.63
N HIS A 93 -27.72 -1.44 20.68
CA HIS A 93 -27.27 -1.21 19.31
C HIS A 93 -28.23 -0.20 18.65
N ARG A 94 -27.84 1.07 18.60
CA ARG A 94 -28.35 1.97 17.55
C ARG A 94 -27.93 1.34 16.23
N GLY A 95 -28.91 0.96 15.41
CA GLY A 95 -28.72 0.24 14.17
C GLY A 95 -27.62 0.87 13.31
N ARG A 96 -26.51 0.15 13.17
CA ARG A 96 -25.63 0.33 12.01
C ARG A 96 -26.50 0.01 10.80
N ARG A 97 -26.64 0.98 9.89
CA ARG A 97 -27.07 0.67 8.51
C ARG A 97 -26.17 -0.48 8.03
N PRO A 98 -26.68 -1.47 7.29
CA PRO A 98 -25.83 -2.47 6.68
C PRO A 98 -24.76 -1.73 5.90
N ARG A 99 -23.48 -2.01 6.16
CA ARG A 99 -22.45 -1.65 5.19
C ARG A 99 -22.88 -2.38 3.92
N GLU A 100 -23.18 -1.63 2.86
CA GLU A 100 -23.32 -2.22 1.53
C GLU A 100 -22.12 -3.16 1.36
N GLY A 101 -22.42 -4.45 1.19
CA GLY A 101 -21.40 -5.48 1.14
C GLY A 101 -20.49 -5.15 -0.03
N ILE A 102 -19.26 -4.74 0.28
CA ILE A 102 -18.19 -4.69 -0.70
C ILE A 102 -18.10 -6.12 -1.27
N VAL A 103 -18.44 -6.27 -2.55
CA VAL A 103 -18.50 -7.57 -3.20
C VAL A 103 -17.06 -8.09 -3.26
N ALA A 104 -16.82 -9.37 -3.00
CA ALA A 104 -15.46 -9.89 -3.11
C ALA A 104 -14.94 -9.72 -4.55
N ILE A 105 -13.64 -9.51 -4.73
CA ILE A 105 -13.04 -9.40 -6.07
C ILE A 105 -13.34 -10.68 -6.85
N ASP A 106 -13.93 -10.54 -8.03
CA ASP A 106 -14.20 -11.64 -8.95
C ASP A 106 -12.97 -11.92 -9.81
N TYR A 107 -12.11 -12.81 -9.31
CA TYR A 107 -10.89 -13.25 -9.99
C TYR A 107 -11.18 -14.03 -11.27
N GLN A 108 -12.24 -14.83 -11.27
CA GLN A 108 -12.66 -15.62 -12.42
C GLN A 108 -13.02 -14.71 -13.59
N ALA A 109 -13.84 -13.68 -13.35
CA ALA A 109 -14.20 -12.71 -14.38
C ALA A 109 -12.98 -11.92 -14.92
N ARG A 110 -11.93 -11.71 -14.11
CA ARG A 110 -10.69 -11.08 -14.58
C ARG A 110 -9.93 -12.00 -15.53
N LEU A 111 -9.77 -13.27 -15.15
CA LEU A 111 -9.11 -14.30 -15.95
C LEU A 111 -9.84 -14.54 -17.28
N ASP A 112 -11.17 -14.62 -17.26
CA ASP A 112 -11.99 -14.78 -18.46
C ASP A 112 -11.80 -13.62 -19.44
N ARG A 113 -11.80 -12.37 -18.93
CA ARG A 113 -11.52 -11.19 -19.76
C ARG A 113 -10.11 -11.19 -20.35
N LEU A 114 -9.11 -11.65 -19.60
CA LEU A 114 -7.73 -11.78 -20.09
C LEU A 114 -7.68 -12.74 -21.27
N LEU A 115 -8.25 -13.94 -21.11
CA LEU A 115 -8.24 -14.93 -22.18
C LEU A 115 -9.03 -14.45 -23.40
N GLU A 116 -10.24 -13.92 -23.19
CA GLU A 116 -11.10 -13.41 -24.26
C GLU A 116 -10.43 -12.29 -25.07
N GLN A 117 -9.87 -11.28 -24.40
CA GLN A 117 -9.28 -10.12 -25.07
C GLN A 117 -7.90 -10.41 -25.66
N SER A 118 -7.17 -11.39 -25.14
CA SER A 118 -5.89 -11.81 -25.72
C SER A 118 -6.07 -12.52 -27.06
N GLY A 119 -7.23 -13.15 -27.28
CA GLY A 119 -7.47 -14.01 -28.44
C GLY A 119 -6.63 -15.30 -28.45
N ALA A 120 -5.93 -15.61 -27.35
CA ALA A 120 -5.10 -16.79 -27.21
C ALA A 120 -5.87 -17.98 -26.62
N ASP A 121 -5.27 -19.17 -26.70
CA ASP A 121 -5.81 -20.39 -26.08
C ASP A 121 -5.41 -20.53 -24.60
N LEU A 122 -4.28 -19.90 -24.23
CA LEU A 122 -3.72 -19.86 -22.90
C LEU A 122 -3.18 -18.44 -22.61
N ALA A 123 -3.27 -17.98 -21.37
CA ALA A 123 -2.55 -16.80 -20.89
C ALA A 123 -1.58 -17.19 -19.76
N ALA A 124 -0.36 -16.67 -19.79
CA ALA A 124 0.67 -16.89 -18.79
C ALA A 124 1.13 -15.59 -18.13
N PHE A 125 1.27 -15.60 -16.81
CA PHE A 125 1.75 -14.47 -16.03
C PHE A 125 2.60 -14.92 -14.84
N VAL A 126 3.54 -14.07 -14.44
CA VAL A 126 4.53 -14.35 -13.38
C VAL A 126 4.13 -13.69 -12.05
N PRO A 127 4.78 -14.06 -10.93
CA PRO A 127 4.68 -13.33 -9.67
C PRO A 127 4.90 -11.82 -9.84
N GLY A 128 4.10 -11.05 -9.11
CA GLY A 128 4.03 -9.59 -9.22
C GLY A 128 2.58 -9.14 -9.17
N GLU A 129 2.32 -7.93 -9.66
CA GLU A 129 1.00 -7.32 -9.58
C GLU A 129 -0.02 -8.06 -10.45
N ASN A 130 0.39 -8.67 -11.57
CA ASN A 130 -0.53 -9.47 -12.40
C ASN A 130 -1.00 -10.73 -11.65
N MET A 131 -0.10 -11.43 -10.94
CA MET A 131 -0.48 -12.55 -10.07
C MET A 131 -1.51 -12.13 -9.02
N VAL A 132 -1.25 -11.01 -8.32
CA VAL A 132 -2.18 -10.48 -7.31
C VAL A 132 -3.50 -10.06 -7.93
N TYR A 133 -3.48 -9.41 -9.10
CA TYR A 133 -4.69 -8.97 -9.80
C TYR A 133 -5.57 -10.15 -10.21
N PHE A 134 -5.01 -11.21 -10.77
CA PHE A 134 -5.81 -12.32 -11.30
C PHE A 134 -6.14 -13.40 -10.27
N THR A 135 -5.42 -13.48 -9.15
CA THR A 135 -5.59 -14.61 -8.20
C THR A 135 -5.63 -14.19 -6.74
N GLY A 136 -5.15 -12.98 -6.42
CA GLY A 136 -4.94 -12.52 -5.04
C GLY A 136 -3.84 -13.28 -4.30
N LEU A 137 -3.01 -14.06 -5.01
CA LEU A 137 -1.87 -14.76 -4.43
C LEU A 137 -0.60 -13.91 -4.50
N HIS A 138 0.23 -14.03 -3.47
CA HIS A 138 1.51 -13.35 -3.35
C HIS A 138 2.66 -14.37 -3.40
N PHE A 139 3.43 -14.30 -4.48
CA PHE A 139 4.65 -15.05 -4.65
C PHE A 139 5.82 -14.08 -4.85
N HIS A 140 7.01 -14.50 -4.44
CA HIS A 140 8.23 -13.74 -4.72
C HIS A 140 8.72 -14.07 -6.13
N LEU A 141 8.98 -13.03 -6.93
CA LEU A 141 9.69 -13.20 -8.18
C LEU A 141 11.16 -13.52 -7.87
N SER A 142 11.57 -14.77 -8.07
CA SER A 142 12.86 -15.32 -7.62
C SER A 142 13.49 -16.24 -8.67
N GLU A 143 14.63 -16.87 -8.38
CA GLU A 143 15.23 -17.90 -9.22
C GLU A 143 14.38 -19.17 -9.39
N ARG A 144 13.39 -19.38 -8.50
CA ARG A 144 12.43 -20.47 -8.60
C ARG A 144 11.25 -20.03 -9.47
N PRO A 145 11.08 -20.56 -10.70
CA PRO A 145 9.97 -20.16 -11.55
C PRO A 145 8.62 -20.52 -10.92
N ILE A 146 7.72 -19.55 -10.97
CA ILE A 146 6.29 -19.71 -10.72
C ILE A 146 5.58 -19.07 -11.90
N LEU A 147 4.68 -19.81 -12.54
CA LEU A 147 3.85 -19.31 -13.64
C LEU A 147 2.40 -19.59 -13.33
N GLY A 148 1.55 -18.56 -13.34
CA GLY A 148 0.11 -18.71 -13.47
C GLY A 148 -0.24 -18.92 -14.95
N LEU A 149 -1.07 -19.91 -15.23
CA LEU A 149 -1.47 -20.34 -16.56
C LEU A 149 -2.99 -20.44 -16.59
N TYR A 150 -3.66 -19.73 -17.49
CA TYR A 150 -5.12 -19.73 -17.55
C TYR A 150 -5.63 -20.08 -18.96
N SER A 151 -6.45 -21.12 -19.05
CA SER A 151 -7.13 -21.55 -20.28
C SER A 151 -8.62 -21.75 -20.03
N ARG A 152 -9.36 -22.20 -21.05
CA ARG A 152 -10.78 -22.57 -20.91
C ARG A 152 -11.03 -23.73 -19.93
N ASP A 153 -10.00 -24.52 -19.63
CA ASP A 153 -10.08 -25.63 -18.68
C ASP A 153 -9.83 -25.16 -17.23
N GLY A 154 -9.51 -23.88 -17.02
CA GLY A 154 -9.33 -23.25 -15.72
C GLY A 154 -7.90 -22.80 -15.43
N LEU A 155 -7.68 -22.41 -14.18
CA LEU A 155 -6.39 -21.92 -13.69
C LEU A 155 -5.44 -23.08 -13.40
N SER A 156 -4.18 -22.90 -13.77
CA SER A 156 -3.09 -23.84 -13.54
C SER A 156 -1.85 -23.10 -13.05
N PHE A 157 -0.96 -23.80 -12.34
CA PHE A 157 0.31 -23.26 -11.88
C PHE A 157 1.46 -24.21 -12.16
N ILE A 158 2.56 -23.66 -12.69
CA ILE A 158 3.89 -24.26 -12.50
C ILE A 158 4.46 -23.66 -11.22
N ILE A 159 4.80 -24.48 -10.22
CA ILE A 159 5.07 -23.99 -8.85
C ILE A 159 6.05 -24.90 -8.10
N PRO A 160 7.01 -24.39 -7.31
CA PRO A 160 7.81 -25.25 -6.44
C PRO A 160 6.93 -25.83 -5.31
N GLU A 161 7.18 -27.08 -4.92
CA GLU A 161 6.39 -27.81 -3.93
C GLU A 161 6.28 -27.04 -2.59
N LEU A 162 7.33 -26.28 -2.23
CA LEU A 162 7.35 -25.47 -1.01
C LEU A 162 6.35 -24.30 -1.00
N GLU A 163 5.85 -23.87 -2.17
CA GLU A 163 4.89 -22.77 -2.32
C GLU A 163 3.44 -23.29 -2.51
N VAL A 164 3.26 -24.61 -2.72
CA VAL A 164 1.94 -25.25 -2.85
C VAL A 164 0.98 -24.95 -1.68
N PRO A 165 1.42 -24.87 -0.40
CA PRO A 165 0.53 -24.54 0.70
C PRO A 165 -0.21 -23.20 0.55
N LYS A 166 0.37 -22.22 -0.17
CA LYS A 166 -0.32 -20.94 -0.45
C LYS A 166 -1.49 -21.12 -1.40
N LEU A 167 -1.37 -22.04 -2.37
CA LEU A 167 -2.44 -22.38 -3.30
C LEU A 167 -3.54 -23.20 -2.58
N GLU A 168 -3.15 -24.14 -1.73
CA GLU A 168 -4.08 -24.94 -0.92
C GLU A 168 -4.90 -24.09 0.06
N ALA A 169 -4.36 -22.95 0.52
CA ALA A 169 -5.07 -21.97 1.32
C ALA A 169 -6.14 -21.17 0.54
N ARG A 170 -6.22 -21.35 -0.78
CA ARG A 170 -7.16 -20.69 -1.70
C ARG A 170 -7.92 -21.71 -2.58
N PRO A 171 -8.65 -22.66 -1.97
CA PRO A 171 -9.30 -23.75 -2.70
C PRO A 171 -10.35 -23.27 -3.72
N GLU A 172 -10.90 -22.07 -3.54
CA GLU A 172 -11.85 -21.45 -4.46
C GLU A 172 -11.25 -21.07 -5.82
N LEU A 173 -9.92 -21.08 -5.96
CA LEU A 173 -9.26 -20.90 -7.27
C LEU A 173 -9.27 -22.19 -8.11
N GLU A 174 -9.57 -23.34 -7.51
CA GLU A 174 -9.64 -24.67 -8.16
C GLU A 174 -8.42 -24.99 -9.05
N ALA A 175 -7.26 -24.44 -8.72
CA ALA A 175 -6.14 -24.41 -9.64
C ALA A 175 -5.41 -25.76 -9.74
N ARG A 176 -5.18 -26.22 -10.97
CA ARG A 176 -4.33 -27.39 -11.25
C ARG A 176 -2.86 -27.05 -10.97
N ARG A 177 -2.10 -28.00 -10.43
CA ARG A 177 -0.68 -27.82 -10.10
C ARG A 177 0.23 -28.72 -10.94
N PHE A 178 1.28 -28.12 -11.46
CA PHE A 178 2.47 -28.75 -12.04
C PHE A 178 3.63 -28.42 -11.11
N ALA A 179 3.72 -29.21 -10.03
CA ALA A 179 4.65 -28.93 -8.94
C ALA A 179 6.03 -29.54 -9.20
N TRP A 180 7.08 -28.89 -8.70
CA TRP A 180 8.46 -29.36 -8.83
C TRP A 180 9.27 -29.18 -7.54
N THR A 181 10.38 -29.91 -7.40
CA THR A 181 11.27 -29.82 -6.23
C THR A 181 12.65 -29.33 -6.63
N ASP A 182 13.37 -28.66 -5.72
CA ASP A 182 14.74 -28.18 -5.97
C ASP A 182 15.68 -29.33 -6.43
N GLN A 183 15.42 -30.58 -6.03
CA GLN A 183 16.19 -31.75 -6.46
C GLN A 183 15.90 -32.17 -7.90
N ALA A 184 14.63 -32.13 -8.33
CA ALA A 184 14.21 -32.54 -9.67
C ALA A 184 14.46 -31.45 -10.73
N GLY A 185 14.46 -30.18 -10.32
CA GLY A 185 14.42 -29.05 -11.26
C GLY A 185 12.99 -28.81 -11.76
N TYR A 186 12.81 -27.73 -12.54
CA TYR A 186 11.49 -27.30 -13.01
C TYR A 186 11.15 -27.82 -14.41
N GLU A 187 12.11 -28.41 -15.12
CA GLU A 187 11.99 -28.79 -16.53
C GLU A 187 10.79 -29.70 -16.80
N ASP A 188 10.61 -30.74 -16.00
CA ASP A 188 9.50 -31.69 -16.17
C ASP A 188 8.15 -31.02 -15.90
N ALA A 189 8.06 -30.13 -14.90
CA ALA A 189 6.83 -29.39 -14.62
C ALA A 189 6.45 -28.44 -15.77
N PHE A 190 7.42 -27.79 -16.41
CA PHE A 190 7.16 -27.00 -17.63
C PHE A 190 6.73 -27.89 -18.80
N ALA A 191 7.40 -29.02 -19.03
CA ALA A 191 7.05 -29.95 -20.10
C ALA A 191 5.64 -30.53 -19.92
N ASP A 192 5.29 -30.93 -18.70
CA ASP A 192 3.96 -31.44 -18.35
C ASP A 192 2.89 -30.36 -18.51
N ALA A 193 3.16 -29.12 -18.10
CA ALA A 193 2.23 -28.01 -18.25
C ALA A 193 1.99 -27.66 -19.73
N VAL A 194 3.05 -27.53 -20.53
CA VAL A 194 2.92 -27.26 -21.97
C VAL A 194 2.22 -28.43 -22.67
N GLY A 195 2.62 -29.66 -22.39
CA GLY A 195 2.00 -30.85 -23.00
C GLY A 195 0.52 -31.02 -22.65
N ALA A 196 0.11 -30.60 -21.44
CA ALA A 196 -1.28 -30.70 -20.99
C ALA A 196 -2.15 -29.53 -21.46
N LEU A 197 -1.60 -28.31 -21.58
CA LEU A 197 -2.37 -27.08 -21.78
C LEU A 197 -2.23 -26.48 -23.19
N LEU A 198 -1.19 -26.85 -23.94
CA LEU A 198 -0.90 -26.34 -25.27
C LEU A 198 -0.79 -27.48 -26.29
N PRO A 199 -1.90 -28.13 -26.66
CA PRO A 199 -1.88 -29.11 -27.73
C PRO A 199 -1.43 -28.45 -29.04
N GLY A 200 -0.79 -29.23 -29.92
CA GLY A 200 -0.06 -28.72 -31.09
C GLY A 200 -0.81 -27.67 -31.91
N GLY A 201 -0.28 -26.45 -31.92
CA GLY A 201 -0.84 -25.30 -32.65
C GLY A 201 -1.52 -24.25 -31.76
N ALA A 202 -1.73 -24.52 -30.47
CA ALA A 202 -2.27 -23.55 -29.53
C ALA A 202 -1.37 -22.31 -29.36
N THR A 203 -2.00 -21.18 -29.06
CA THR A 203 -1.37 -19.88 -28.83
C THR A 203 -1.34 -19.54 -27.35
N CYS A 204 -0.27 -18.87 -26.90
CA CYS A 204 -0.07 -18.47 -25.51
C CYS A 204 0.17 -16.96 -25.44
N ALA A 205 -0.73 -16.25 -24.76
CA ALA A 205 -0.56 -14.85 -24.42
C ALA A 205 0.43 -14.73 -23.25
N LEU A 206 1.49 -13.95 -23.47
CA LEU A 206 2.54 -13.72 -22.49
C LEU A 206 2.55 -12.26 -22.06
N ASP A 207 2.79 -12.03 -20.78
CA ASP A 207 3.12 -10.69 -20.29
C ASP A 207 4.57 -10.33 -20.68
N GLY A 208 4.76 -9.71 -21.85
CA GLY A 208 6.08 -9.31 -22.34
C GLY A 208 6.77 -8.22 -21.52
N GLN A 209 6.07 -7.57 -20.57
CA GLN A 209 6.66 -6.54 -19.73
C GLN A 209 7.35 -7.11 -18.48
N THR A 210 6.83 -8.19 -17.91
CA THR A 210 7.35 -8.75 -16.64
C THR A 210 7.87 -10.18 -16.75
N LEU A 211 7.43 -10.96 -17.75
CA LEU A 211 7.98 -12.30 -18.00
C LEU A 211 9.49 -12.17 -18.25
N ARG A 212 10.30 -12.83 -17.42
CA ARG A 212 11.75 -12.73 -17.56
C ARG A 212 12.22 -13.70 -18.65
N PHE A 213 13.42 -13.41 -19.16
CA PHE A 213 14.00 -14.19 -20.24
C PHE A 213 14.10 -15.69 -19.90
N PHE A 214 14.31 -16.07 -18.63
CA PHE A 214 14.48 -17.48 -18.30
C PHE A 214 13.16 -18.26 -18.31
N GLU A 215 12.01 -17.68 -17.89
CA GLU A 215 10.71 -18.35 -18.02
C GLU A 215 10.34 -18.51 -19.48
N TRP A 216 10.64 -17.50 -20.32
CA TRP A 216 10.52 -17.62 -21.77
C TRP A 216 11.35 -18.81 -22.30
N ARG A 217 12.63 -18.90 -21.91
CA ARG A 217 13.50 -20.03 -22.32
C ARG A 217 13.00 -21.38 -21.82
N ALA A 218 12.40 -21.44 -20.62
CA ALA A 218 11.82 -22.66 -20.09
C ALA A 218 10.57 -23.10 -20.86
N LEU A 219 9.68 -22.17 -21.20
CA LEU A 219 8.51 -22.42 -22.07
C LEU A 219 8.93 -22.87 -23.47
N GLU A 220 9.93 -22.21 -24.07
CA GLU A 220 10.45 -22.58 -25.39
C GLU A 220 11.04 -24.00 -25.38
N LYS A 221 11.85 -24.33 -24.35
CA LYS A 221 12.43 -25.66 -24.17
C LYS A 221 11.36 -26.74 -23.95
N ALA A 222 10.27 -26.39 -23.27
CA ALA A 222 9.12 -27.26 -23.03
C ALA A 222 8.22 -27.44 -24.26
N GLY A 223 8.46 -26.70 -25.35
CA GLY A 223 7.82 -26.91 -26.63
C GLY A 223 6.87 -25.81 -27.08
N LEU A 224 6.80 -24.65 -26.40
CA LEU A 224 6.06 -23.48 -26.90
C LEU A 224 6.86 -22.78 -28.02
N PRO A 225 6.41 -22.81 -29.29
CA PRO A 225 7.14 -22.15 -30.37
C PRO A 225 7.01 -20.62 -30.27
N ALA A 226 8.07 -19.89 -30.66
CA ALA A 226 8.05 -18.42 -30.72
C ALA A 226 6.89 -17.85 -31.55
N ALA A 227 6.48 -18.55 -32.62
CA ALA A 227 5.36 -18.13 -33.46
C ALA A 227 3.98 -18.24 -32.77
N SER A 228 3.89 -19.01 -31.68
CA SER A 228 2.67 -19.18 -30.87
C SER A 228 2.67 -18.31 -29.61
N ALA A 229 3.77 -17.62 -29.32
CA ALA A 229 3.89 -16.73 -28.17
C ALA A 229 3.46 -15.31 -28.56
N LEU A 230 2.32 -14.87 -28.02
CA LEU A 230 1.76 -13.56 -28.29
C LEU A 230 2.14 -12.61 -27.15
N ASP A 231 2.91 -11.57 -27.43
CA ASP A 231 3.14 -10.51 -26.44
C ASP A 231 1.86 -9.68 -26.28
N VAL A 232 1.27 -9.75 -25.09
CA VAL A 232 0.08 -8.99 -24.72
C VAL A 232 0.30 -8.14 -23.46
N GLY A 233 1.54 -7.72 -23.18
CA GLY A 233 1.86 -6.92 -21.98
C GLY A 233 0.97 -5.69 -21.82
N ASP A 234 0.64 -5.00 -22.92
CA ASP A 234 -0.28 -3.84 -22.89
C ASP A 234 -1.71 -4.23 -22.47
N LEU A 235 -2.18 -5.44 -22.78
CA LEU A 235 -3.49 -5.92 -22.34
C LEU A 235 -3.52 -6.10 -20.81
N PHE A 236 -2.46 -6.67 -20.23
CA PHE A 236 -2.32 -6.82 -18.78
C PHE A 236 -2.45 -5.46 -18.07
N LEU A 237 -1.73 -4.44 -18.55
CA LEU A 237 -1.81 -3.09 -18.01
C LEU A 237 -3.21 -2.47 -18.19
N ASN A 238 -3.82 -2.63 -19.37
CA ASN A 238 -5.13 -2.05 -19.65
C ASN A 238 -6.26 -2.67 -18.81
N LEU A 239 -6.20 -3.97 -18.52
CA LEU A 239 -7.14 -4.64 -17.63
C LEU A 239 -7.04 -4.08 -16.19
N ARG A 240 -5.83 -3.82 -15.71
CA ARG A 240 -5.56 -3.22 -14.40
C ARG A 240 -5.83 -1.72 -14.33
N ALA A 241 -5.82 -1.02 -15.45
CA ALA A 241 -6.03 0.42 -15.49
C ALA A 241 -7.40 0.80 -14.90
N ARG A 242 -8.42 -0.05 -15.08
CA ARG A 242 -9.79 0.18 -14.60
C ARG A 242 -10.08 -0.57 -13.30
N LYS A 243 -10.19 0.18 -12.22
CA LYS A 243 -10.39 -0.32 -10.86
C LYS A 243 -11.86 -0.61 -10.60
N ALA A 244 -12.12 -1.75 -9.96
CA ALA A 244 -13.38 -2.09 -9.35
C ALA A 244 -13.62 -1.23 -8.08
N PRO A 245 -14.88 -1.06 -7.64
CA PRO A 245 -15.21 -0.31 -6.43
C PRO A 245 -14.42 -0.76 -5.18
N GLU A 246 -14.17 -2.06 -5.06
CA GLU A 246 -13.38 -2.69 -3.99
C GLU A 246 -11.94 -2.17 -3.96
N GLU A 247 -11.34 -2.02 -5.14
CA GLU A 247 -9.96 -1.55 -5.31
C GLU A 247 -9.87 -0.06 -4.96
N ILE A 248 -10.83 0.73 -5.45
CA ILE A 248 -10.94 2.15 -5.12
C ILE A 248 -11.11 2.36 -3.61
N ALA A 249 -11.87 1.48 -2.93
CA ALA A 249 -12.03 1.54 -1.48
C ALA A 249 -10.71 1.27 -0.73
N LYS A 250 -9.88 0.33 -1.23
CA LYS A 250 -8.53 0.08 -0.68
C LYS A 250 -7.60 1.28 -0.91
N MET A 251 -7.63 1.87 -2.11
CA MET A 251 -6.87 3.07 -2.44
C MET A 251 -7.27 4.27 -1.58
N GLN A 252 -8.57 4.50 -1.40
CA GLN A 252 -9.07 5.54 -0.47
C GLN A 252 -8.56 5.29 0.94
N ARG A 253 -8.55 4.04 1.41
CA ARG A 253 -8.02 3.71 2.73
C ARG A 253 -6.51 4.00 2.84
N ALA A 254 -5.74 3.73 1.79
CA ALA A 254 -4.32 4.09 1.74
C ALA A 254 -4.13 5.62 1.83
N VAL A 255 -4.94 6.40 1.09
CA VAL A 255 -4.93 7.88 1.15
C VAL A 255 -5.27 8.36 2.56
N ASP A 256 -6.33 7.85 3.18
CA ASP A 256 -6.73 8.26 4.53
C ASP A 256 -5.60 8.03 5.57
N ILE A 257 -4.84 6.93 5.42
CA ILE A 257 -3.68 6.64 6.27
C ILE A 257 -2.56 7.64 6.01
N SER A 258 -2.22 7.87 4.73
CA SER A 258 -1.18 8.82 4.32
C SER A 258 -1.47 10.23 4.85
N GLU A 259 -2.69 10.74 4.67
CA GLU A 259 -3.04 12.11 5.08
C GLU A 259 -3.02 12.28 6.60
N ALA A 260 -3.52 11.27 7.33
CA ALA A 260 -3.46 11.28 8.79
C ALA A 260 -2.01 11.21 9.31
N ALA A 261 -1.14 10.46 8.63
CA ALA A 261 0.28 10.38 8.97
C ALA A 261 1.01 11.70 8.68
N LEU A 262 0.70 12.33 7.53
CA LEU A 262 1.25 13.63 7.15
C LEU A 262 0.84 14.71 8.14
N GLY A 263 -0.44 14.79 8.51
CA GLY A 263 -0.93 15.76 9.49
C GLY A 263 -0.17 15.67 10.81
N ALA A 264 -0.05 14.47 11.37
CA ALA A 264 0.69 14.25 12.62
C ALA A 264 2.19 14.53 12.49
N THR A 265 2.78 14.25 11.32
CA THR A 265 4.18 14.58 11.04
C THR A 265 4.37 16.09 10.97
N MET A 266 3.50 16.82 10.30
CA MET A 266 3.59 18.28 10.14
C MET A 266 3.31 19.02 11.45
N ASP A 267 2.43 18.50 12.31
CA ASP A 267 2.23 19.02 13.67
C ASP A 267 3.51 18.95 14.52
N TRP A 268 4.35 17.94 14.25
CA TRP A 268 5.62 17.69 14.95
C TRP A 268 6.83 18.37 14.29
N ALA A 269 6.89 18.41 12.97
CA ALA A 269 8.07 18.83 12.21
C ALA A 269 8.36 20.33 12.39
N ARG A 270 9.63 20.69 12.54
CA ARG A 270 10.09 22.08 12.68
C ARG A 270 11.41 22.28 11.92
N PRO A 271 11.73 23.50 11.48
CA PRO A 271 13.08 23.83 11.02
C PRO A 271 14.14 23.41 12.04
N GLY A 272 15.32 23.02 11.55
CA GLY A 272 16.39 22.41 12.35
C GLY A 272 16.38 20.87 12.32
N MET A 273 15.32 20.24 11.82
CA MET A 273 15.28 18.80 11.57
C MET A 273 15.89 18.44 10.21
N THR A 274 16.47 17.26 10.08
CA THR A 274 16.96 16.76 8.80
C THR A 274 15.84 16.14 7.95
N GLU A 275 16.06 16.09 6.63
CA GLU A 275 15.22 15.35 5.69
C GLU A 275 14.92 13.93 6.20
N ARG A 276 15.95 13.22 6.66
CA ARG A 276 15.83 11.87 7.23
C ARG A 276 14.94 11.81 8.47
N GLN A 277 15.09 12.74 9.41
CA GLN A 277 14.26 12.75 10.63
C GLN A 277 12.77 12.94 10.31
N ILE A 278 12.46 13.80 9.33
CA ILE A 278 11.08 14.04 8.90
C ILE A 278 10.53 12.81 8.19
N ALA A 279 11.30 12.20 7.28
CA ALA A 279 10.92 10.97 6.59
C ALA A 279 10.71 9.81 7.57
N ASP A 280 11.66 9.54 8.46
CA ASP A 280 11.56 8.44 9.44
C ASP A 280 10.32 8.61 10.32
N ARG A 281 9.99 9.84 10.73
CA ARG A 281 8.77 10.14 11.48
C ARG A 281 7.51 9.82 10.66
N LEU A 282 7.45 10.27 9.40
CA LEU A 282 6.31 10.01 8.52
C LEU A 282 6.13 8.52 8.25
N GLY A 283 7.24 7.80 8.01
CA GLY A 283 7.24 6.36 7.84
C GLY A 283 6.67 5.62 9.05
N ALA A 284 7.08 6.01 10.26
CA ALA A 284 6.54 5.45 11.50
C ALA A 284 5.04 5.75 11.66
N GLU A 285 4.63 6.99 11.42
CA GLU A 285 3.22 7.41 11.51
C GLU A 285 2.31 6.62 10.55
N MET A 286 2.77 6.33 9.32
CA MET A 286 2.00 5.50 8.39
C MET A 286 1.79 4.07 8.94
N LEU A 287 2.83 3.44 9.48
CA LEU A 287 2.75 2.09 10.04
C LEU A 287 1.86 2.05 11.28
N GLU A 288 2.01 3.01 12.19
CA GLU A 288 1.19 3.13 13.41
C GLU A 288 -0.30 3.31 13.09
N ARG A 289 -0.63 3.90 11.95
CA ARG A 289 -2.00 4.14 11.46
C ARG A 289 -2.59 2.99 10.65
N GLY A 290 -1.84 1.90 10.51
CA GLY A 290 -2.29 0.66 9.90
C GLY A 290 -1.93 0.52 8.42
N SER A 291 -0.89 1.21 7.95
CA SER A 291 -0.31 0.90 6.65
C SER A 291 0.31 -0.50 6.64
N HIS A 292 0.19 -1.22 5.53
CA HIS A 292 0.84 -2.51 5.30
C HIS A 292 2.30 -2.38 4.80
N GLY A 293 2.75 -1.14 4.58
CA GLY A 293 4.11 -0.83 4.14
C GLY A 293 4.24 0.63 3.71
N HIS A 294 5.37 0.98 3.13
CA HIS A 294 5.53 2.26 2.44
C HIS A 294 5.50 1.98 0.95
N ALA A 295 4.66 2.69 0.20
CA ALA A 295 4.69 2.65 -1.26
C ALA A 295 6.03 3.19 -1.75
N PHE A 296 6.38 4.36 -1.23
CA PHE A 296 7.66 5.06 -1.34
C PHE A 296 7.61 6.27 -0.37
N LEU A 297 8.74 6.96 -0.20
CA LEU A 297 8.84 8.10 0.71
C LEU A 297 10.05 8.97 0.35
N ILE A 298 9.80 10.27 0.15
CA ILE A 298 10.77 11.30 -0.17
C ILE A 298 10.45 12.53 0.68
N ALA A 299 11.46 13.07 1.38
CA ALA A 299 11.42 14.38 2.01
C ALA A 299 12.65 15.18 1.56
N LEU A 300 12.44 16.34 0.93
CA LEU A 300 13.51 17.20 0.41
C LEU A 300 13.31 18.62 0.92
N THR A 301 14.42 19.33 1.16
CA THR A 301 14.40 20.66 1.79
C THR A 301 15.17 21.69 0.97
N GLY A 302 14.71 22.94 0.96
CA GLY A 302 15.35 24.06 0.25
C GLY A 302 15.60 23.74 -1.23
N GLU A 303 16.78 24.07 -1.75
CA GLU A 303 17.14 23.84 -3.17
C GLU A 303 17.00 22.38 -3.61
N LYS A 304 17.15 21.41 -2.70
CA LYS A 304 17.01 19.98 -3.03
C LYS A 304 15.60 19.61 -3.49
N THR A 305 14.57 20.37 -3.10
CA THR A 305 13.21 20.18 -3.62
C THR A 305 13.13 20.33 -5.14
N GLY A 306 14.12 20.97 -5.77
CA GLY A 306 14.28 21.04 -7.21
C GLY A 306 14.71 19.72 -7.89
N GLN A 307 14.88 18.64 -7.14
CA GLN A 307 15.24 17.31 -7.64
C GLN A 307 14.04 16.38 -7.50
N PRO A 308 13.25 16.13 -8.57
CA PRO A 308 12.01 15.36 -8.48
C PRO A 308 12.18 13.97 -7.87
N HIS A 309 13.31 13.30 -8.16
CA HIS A 309 13.73 12.02 -7.58
C HIS A 309 15.01 12.18 -6.72
N GLY A 310 15.11 13.28 -6.00
CA GLY A 310 16.25 13.57 -5.13
C GLY A 310 16.42 12.52 -4.03
N ASN A 311 17.68 12.26 -3.65
CA ASN A 311 17.96 11.35 -2.53
C ASN A 311 17.86 12.09 -1.19
N MET A 312 17.09 11.53 -0.26
CA MET A 312 17.05 12.00 1.12
C MET A 312 18.43 11.88 1.78
N GLY A 313 18.80 12.90 2.56
CA GLY A 313 20.05 12.88 3.31
C GLY A 313 19.94 13.58 4.66
N ASP A 314 21.06 14.13 5.11
CA ASP A 314 21.14 14.80 6.41
C ASP A 314 21.08 16.34 6.26
N ARG A 315 20.56 16.85 5.13
CA ARG A 315 20.31 18.29 4.96
C ARG A 315 19.27 18.72 5.98
N VAL A 316 19.56 19.79 6.70
CA VAL A 316 18.69 20.40 7.68
C VAL A 316 17.68 21.32 6.98
N TRP A 317 16.41 21.21 7.35
CA TRP A 317 15.37 22.12 6.90
C TRP A 317 15.54 23.51 7.55
N GLY A 318 15.72 24.55 6.75
CA GLY A 318 15.78 25.94 7.22
C GLY A 318 14.41 26.63 7.27
N GLU A 319 14.33 27.73 8.02
CA GLU A 319 13.21 28.68 7.92
C GLU A 319 13.19 29.34 6.54
N ASN A 320 11.99 29.69 6.06
CA ASN A 320 11.75 30.33 4.76
C ASN A 320 12.24 29.51 3.56
N GLU A 321 12.40 28.19 3.73
CA GLU A 321 12.71 27.24 2.67
C GLU A 321 11.53 26.31 2.40
N PHE A 322 11.46 25.76 1.19
CA PHE A 322 10.52 24.69 0.89
C PHE A 322 10.87 23.40 1.64
N LEU A 323 9.84 22.68 2.06
CA LEU A 323 9.85 21.27 2.40
C LEU A 323 8.89 20.56 1.46
N LEU A 324 9.40 19.71 0.58
CA LEU A 324 8.61 18.87 -0.30
C LEU A 324 8.58 17.46 0.27
N ILE A 325 7.38 16.93 0.49
CA ILE A 325 7.16 15.57 0.96
C ILE A 325 6.33 14.85 -0.10
N ASP A 326 6.85 13.76 -0.62
CA ASP A 326 6.22 12.90 -1.62
C ASP A 326 6.25 11.44 -1.14
N PHE A 327 5.09 10.84 -0.96
CA PHE A 327 4.96 9.62 -0.16
C PHE A 327 3.62 8.91 -0.37
N GLY A 328 3.58 7.67 0.09
CA GLY A 328 2.35 6.88 0.12
C GLY A 328 2.36 5.73 1.10
N ALA A 329 1.25 5.56 1.83
CA ALA A 329 0.93 4.32 2.51
C ALA A 329 0.48 3.25 1.51
N THR A 330 0.55 1.99 1.90
CA THR A 330 -0.03 0.86 1.15
C THR A 330 -1.09 0.20 2.00
N TYR A 331 -2.26 -0.08 1.43
CA TYR A 331 -3.32 -0.83 2.10
C TYR A 331 -3.82 -1.97 1.21
N GLN A 332 -3.63 -3.21 1.67
CA GLN A 332 -3.99 -4.43 0.93
C GLN A 332 -3.53 -4.40 -0.53
N ASP A 333 -2.23 -4.12 -0.73
CA ASP A 333 -1.53 -4.03 -2.04
C ASP A 333 -1.76 -2.75 -2.85
N TYR A 334 -2.70 -1.89 -2.46
CA TYR A 334 -2.94 -0.63 -3.18
C TYR A 334 -2.20 0.52 -2.50
N PRO A 335 -1.28 1.22 -3.19
CA PRO A 335 -0.61 2.39 -2.68
C PRO A 335 -1.48 3.64 -2.82
N ALA A 336 -1.20 4.62 -1.97
CA ALA A 336 -1.48 6.03 -2.23
C ALA A 336 -0.23 6.70 -2.81
N ASP A 337 -0.42 7.88 -3.38
CA ASP A 337 0.66 8.70 -3.92
C ASP A 337 0.31 10.18 -3.71
N ILE A 338 1.00 10.87 -2.80
CA ILE A 338 0.66 12.22 -2.39
C ILE A 338 1.92 13.05 -2.20
N THR A 339 2.09 14.05 -3.06
CA THR A 339 3.03 15.15 -2.82
C THR A 339 2.36 16.39 -2.22
N ARG A 340 2.99 16.96 -1.18
CA ARG A 340 2.72 18.31 -0.65
C ARG A 340 4.02 19.09 -0.48
N THR A 341 3.97 20.38 -0.80
CA THR A 341 5.07 21.32 -0.57
C THR A 341 4.64 22.33 0.49
N PHE A 342 5.51 22.56 1.48
CA PHE A 342 5.30 23.44 2.63
C PHE A 342 6.40 24.51 2.69
N CYS A 343 6.14 25.60 3.40
CA CYS A 343 7.18 26.55 3.82
C CYS A 343 6.93 26.98 5.27
N TYR A 344 7.94 26.85 6.13
CA TYR A 344 7.84 27.34 7.50
C TYR A 344 8.41 28.76 7.57
N GLY A 345 7.55 29.74 7.87
CA GLY A 345 7.91 31.16 7.85
C GLY A 345 7.33 31.86 6.62
N GLU A 346 8.06 32.84 6.09
CA GLU A 346 7.63 33.68 4.97
C GLU A 346 8.34 33.24 3.68
N PRO A 347 7.62 32.67 2.69
CA PRO A 347 8.21 32.36 1.41
C PRO A 347 8.58 33.63 0.65
N THR A 348 9.65 33.57 -0.15
CA THR A 348 9.98 34.68 -1.06
C THR A 348 8.87 34.90 -2.09
N ALA A 349 8.83 36.08 -2.71
CA ALA A 349 7.87 36.36 -3.79
C ALA A 349 7.99 35.36 -4.96
N GLN A 350 9.20 34.90 -5.26
CA GLN A 350 9.43 33.87 -6.29
C GLN A 350 8.88 32.52 -5.87
N MET A 351 9.12 32.09 -4.62
CA MET A 351 8.56 30.85 -4.08
C MET A 351 7.02 30.86 -4.08
N ARG A 352 6.42 31.99 -3.67
CA ARG A 352 4.96 32.18 -3.72
C ARG A 352 4.43 32.05 -5.15
N ALA A 353 5.05 32.74 -6.12
CA ALA A 353 4.65 32.67 -7.51
C ALA A 353 4.77 31.26 -8.11
N MET A 354 5.85 30.53 -7.79
CA MET A 354 6.01 29.12 -8.18
C MET A 354 4.88 28.27 -7.61
N TYR A 355 4.56 28.44 -6.34
CA TYR A 355 3.50 27.68 -5.67
C TYR A 355 2.13 27.94 -6.29
N ASP A 356 1.78 29.20 -6.47
CA ASP A 356 0.47 29.60 -6.99
C ASP A 356 0.26 29.10 -8.43
N ALA A 357 1.33 29.06 -9.24
CA ALA A 357 1.30 28.49 -10.59
C ALA A 357 1.03 26.97 -10.57
N VAL A 358 1.75 26.22 -9.72
CA VAL A 358 1.57 24.76 -9.57
C VAL A 358 0.18 24.43 -9.01
N TYR A 359 -0.27 25.17 -8.00
CA TYR A 359 -1.61 25.04 -7.43
C TYR A 359 -2.70 25.25 -8.49
N SER A 360 -2.58 26.32 -9.28
CA SER A 360 -3.53 26.64 -10.34
C SER A 360 -3.53 25.57 -11.44
N ALA A 361 -2.36 25.01 -11.77
CA ALA A 361 -2.24 23.94 -12.75
C ALA A 361 -2.91 22.63 -12.27
N ASN A 362 -2.72 22.26 -11.00
CA ASN A 362 -3.36 21.10 -10.38
C ASN A 362 -4.89 21.28 -10.40
N LEU A 363 -5.38 22.45 -9.99
CA LEU A 363 -6.82 22.76 -9.99
C LEU A 363 -7.41 22.69 -11.40
N ALA A 364 -6.78 23.33 -12.39
CA ALA A 364 -7.27 23.35 -13.77
C ALA A 364 -7.34 21.94 -14.39
N ALA A 365 -6.31 21.11 -14.17
CA ALA A 365 -6.32 19.74 -14.65
C ALA A 365 -7.42 18.88 -14.00
N ARG A 366 -7.66 19.06 -12.69
CA ARG A 366 -8.74 18.37 -11.97
C ARG A 366 -10.12 18.77 -12.46
N GLU A 367 -10.34 20.05 -12.74
CA GLU A 367 -11.62 20.55 -13.28
C GLU A 367 -11.86 20.08 -14.72
N PHE A 368 -10.80 19.92 -15.51
CA PHE A 368 -10.89 19.49 -16.90
C PHE A 368 -11.07 17.96 -17.06
N ALA A 369 -10.43 17.17 -16.20
CA ALA A 369 -10.42 15.72 -16.29
C ALA A 369 -11.84 15.14 -16.14
N ARG A 370 -12.27 14.35 -17.13
CA ARG A 370 -13.57 13.68 -17.17
C ARG A 370 -13.56 12.54 -18.19
N PRO A 371 -14.54 11.62 -18.18
CA PRO A 371 -14.63 10.57 -19.19
C PRO A 371 -14.59 11.11 -20.62
N GLY A 372 -13.87 10.43 -21.50
CA GLY A 372 -13.82 10.73 -22.93
C GLY A 372 -12.89 11.86 -23.34
N VAL A 373 -12.18 12.53 -22.42
CA VAL A 373 -11.04 13.38 -22.79
C VAL A 373 -9.77 12.53 -22.89
N THR A 374 -8.81 12.95 -23.71
CA THR A 374 -7.55 12.23 -23.86
C THR A 374 -6.60 12.55 -22.70
N CYS A 375 -5.71 11.62 -22.37
CA CYS A 375 -4.67 11.82 -21.36
C CYS A 375 -3.78 13.03 -21.70
N ALA A 376 -3.46 13.21 -22.99
CA ALA A 376 -2.73 14.37 -23.51
C ALA A 376 -3.44 15.70 -23.26
N ALA A 377 -4.77 15.74 -23.41
CA ALA A 377 -5.53 16.97 -23.19
C ALA A 377 -5.48 17.41 -21.71
N VAL A 378 -5.47 16.47 -20.76
CA VAL A 378 -5.33 16.79 -19.33
C VAL A 378 -3.93 17.35 -19.03
N ASP A 379 -2.86 16.73 -19.55
CA ASP A 379 -1.48 17.26 -19.44
C ASP A 379 -1.37 18.68 -19.99
N GLN A 380 -1.93 18.91 -21.18
CA GLN A 380 -1.88 20.20 -21.86
C GLN A 380 -2.53 21.32 -21.04
N VAL A 381 -3.62 21.04 -20.32
CA VAL A 381 -4.28 22.04 -19.47
C VAL A 381 -3.38 22.50 -18.33
N ALA A 382 -2.76 21.59 -17.59
CA ALA A 382 -1.83 21.96 -16.52
C ALA A 382 -0.60 22.70 -17.08
N ARG A 383 -0.05 22.20 -18.20
CA ARG A 383 1.13 22.77 -18.84
C ARG A 383 0.89 24.19 -19.34
N ALA A 384 -0.26 24.45 -19.95
CA ALA A 384 -0.64 25.79 -20.41
C ALA A 384 -0.73 26.81 -19.26
N VAL A 385 -1.20 26.40 -18.07
CA VAL A 385 -1.24 27.27 -16.88
C VAL A 385 0.17 27.63 -16.42
N ILE A 386 1.08 26.65 -16.35
CA ILE A 386 2.47 26.87 -15.95
C ILE A 386 3.23 27.72 -16.99
N GLU A 387 3.01 27.47 -18.27
CA GLU A 387 3.58 28.25 -19.38
C GLU A 387 3.11 29.71 -19.34
N ALA A 388 1.82 29.96 -19.09
CA ALA A 388 1.28 31.31 -18.95
C ALA A 388 1.88 32.07 -17.75
N ALA A 389 2.32 31.36 -16.71
CA ALA A 389 3.06 31.92 -15.58
C ALA A 389 4.56 32.15 -15.89
N GLY A 390 5.03 31.83 -17.10
CA GLY A 390 6.43 31.96 -17.51
C GLY A 390 7.34 30.86 -16.95
N LEU A 391 6.78 29.74 -16.52
CA LEU A 391 7.50 28.66 -15.83
C LEU A 391 7.56 27.35 -16.63
N GLY A 392 7.14 27.37 -17.89
CA GLY A 392 6.96 26.17 -18.73
C GLY A 392 8.21 25.29 -18.87
N GLU A 393 9.39 25.90 -19.01
CA GLU A 393 10.67 25.17 -19.13
C GLU A 393 11.04 24.37 -17.88
N TYR A 394 10.43 24.68 -16.73
CA TYR A 394 10.70 24.06 -15.44
C TYR A 394 9.70 22.96 -15.07
N PHE A 395 8.68 22.70 -15.91
CA PHE A 395 7.78 21.55 -15.77
C PHE A 395 8.23 20.39 -16.67
N ILE A 396 9.16 19.59 -16.15
CA ILE A 396 10.03 18.69 -16.91
C ILE A 396 9.58 17.22 -16.97
N HIS A 397 8.39 16.90 -16.48
CA HIS A 397 7.85 15.54 -16.48
C HIS A 397 6.40 15.49 -16.96
N ARG A 398 5.84 14.28 -17.05
CA ARG A 398 4.41 14.03 -17.30
C ARG A 398 3.56 14.64 -16.19
N LEU A 399 2.34 15.08 -16.47
CA LEU A 399 1.41 15.55 -15.44
C LEU A 399 1.03 14.48 -14.41
N GLY A 400 1.07 13.21 -14.78
CA GLY A 400 0.85 12.13 -13.82
C GLY A 400 0.77 10.75 -14.45
N HIS A 401 0.43 9.77 -13.63
CA HIS A 401 0.43 8.35 -13.99
C HIS A 401 -0.69 7.57 -13.34
N GLY A 402 -0.98 6.40 -13.90
CA GLY A 402 -1.90 5.47 -13.30
C GLY A 402 -1.37 4.98 -11.96
N LEU A 403 -2.29 4.66 -11.06
CA LEU A 403 -2.00 4.15 -9.73
C LEU A 403 -2.89 2.91 -9.50
N GLY A 404 -2.38 1.84 -8.89
CA GLY A 404 -3.14 0.59 -8.76
C GLY A 404 -2.54 -0.40 -7.76
N LEU A 405 -2.10 -1.56 -8.23
CA LEU A 405 -1.25 -2.48 -7.46
C LEU A 405 0.23 -2.09 -7.52
N SER A 406 0.59 -1.23 -8.47
CA SER A 406 1.88 -0.53 -8.55
C SER A 406 1.66 0.98 -8.42
N VAL A 407 2.71 1.67 -7.95
CA VAL A 407 2.76 3.14 -7.90
C VAL A 407 2.64 3.73 -9.30
N HIS A 408 3.27 3.10 -10.29
CA HIS A 408 3.22 3.53 -11.69
C HIS A 408 2.51 2.50 -12.57
N GLU A 409 1.34 2.85 -13.08
CA GLU A 409 0.54 2.07 -14.04
C GLU A 409 -0.04 2.96 -15.16
N LEU A 410 -0.92 2.37 -16.00
CA LEU A 410 -1.75 3.13 -16.92
C LEU A 410 -2.96 3.75 -16.21
N PRO A 411 -3.47 4.91 -16.68
CA PRO A 411 -3.00 5.67 -17.86
C PRO A 411 -1.80 6.60 -17.58
N ASN A 412 -0.98 6.89 -18.60
CA ASN A 412 0.04 7.94 -18.53
C ASN A 412 -0.57 9.30 -18.91
N ILE A 413 -0.60 10.26 -17.99
CA ILE A 413 -1.10 11.62 -18.27
C ILE A 413 0.05 12.48 -18.80
N VAL A 414 0.27 12.40 -20.10
CA VAL A 414 1.41 13.03 -20.78
C VAL A 414 1.03 13.48 -22.18
N ALA A 415 1.69 14.54 -22.67
CA ALA A 415 1.58 14.99 -24.05
C ALA A 415 1.76 13.82 -25.06
N GLY A 416 0.89 13.78 -26.07
CA GLY A 416 0.90 12.76 -27.13
C GLY A 416 0.19 11.44 -26.78
N ASN A 417 -0.24 11.22 -25.53
CA ASN A 417 -1.07 10.06 -25.19
C ASN A 417 -2.57 10.32 -25.49
N GLU A 418 -3.03 9.83 -26.64
CA GLU A 418 -4.42 9.96 -27.11
C GLU A 418 -5.40 8.95 -26.46
N GLN A 419 -4.96 8.16 -25.46
CA GLN A 419 -5.86 7.28 -24.71
C GLN A 419 -6.97 8.09 -24.03
N LEU A 420 -8.21 7.69 -24.25
CA LEU A 420 -9.38 8.29 -23.60
C LEU A 420 -9.47 7.86 -22.14
N LEU A 421 -9.75 8.82 -21.26
CA LEU A 421 -10.09 8.53 -19.87
C LEU A 421 -11.42 7.79 -19.78
N GLN A 422 -11.45 6.71 -19.01
CA GLN A 422 -12.61 5.85 -18.83
C GLN A 422 -12.97 5.68 -17.35
N PRO A 423 -14.26 5.50 -17.00
CA PRO A 423 -14.67 5.24 -15.62
C PRO A 423 -13.92 4.07 -14.99
N GLY A 424 -13.44 4.28 -13.77
CA GLY A 424 -12.61 3.36 -13.00
C GLY A 424 -11.10 3.56 -13.18
N MET A 425 -10.64 4.37 -14.13
CA MET A 425 -9.23 4.74 -14.20
C MET A 425 -8.83 5.57 -12.99
N VAL A 426 -7.72 5.21 -12.33
CA VAL A 426 -7.14 5.95 -11.20
C VAL A 426 -5.75 6.44 -11.59
N PHE A 427 -5.45 7.71 -11.36
CA PHE A 427 -4.18 8.34 -11.69
C PHE A 427 -3.84 9.53 -10.79
N THR A 428 -2.59 9.99 -10.84
CA THR A 428 -2.08 11.19 -10.16
C THR A 428 -2.27 12.44 -11.03
N ILE A 429 -2.55 13.58 -10.40
CA ILE A 429 -2.44 14.92 -11.02
C ILE A 429 -1.41 15.69 -10.22
N GLU A 430 -0.17 15.74 -10.71
CA GLU A 430 1.02 16.14 -9.96
C GLU A 430 1.90 17.16 -10.72
N PRO A 431 1.35 18.30 -11.19
CA PRO A 431 2.20 19.30 -11.83
C PRO A 431 3.32 19.75 -10.88
N GLY A 432 4.48 20.02 -11.45
CA GLY A 432 5.65 20.45 -10.68
C GLY A 432 6.52 21.45 -11.43
N VAL A 433 7.12 22.38 -10.69
CA VAL A 433 8.06 23.39 -11.22
C VAL A 433 9.34 23.29 -10.42
N TYR A 434 10.47 23.12 -11.10
CA TYR A 434 11.79 22.93 -10.48
C TYR A 434 12.79 23.94 -11.03
N ILE A 435 13.15 24.95 -10.23
CA ILE A 435 14.06 26.04 -10.62
C ILE A 435 15.41 25.84 -9.92
N PRO A 436 16.52 25.68 -10.68
CA PRO A 436 17.86 25.58 -10.11
C PRO A 436 18.20 26.75 -9.17
N GLY A 437 18.74 26.46 -8.00
CA GLY A 437 19.11 27.46 -6.99
C GLY A 437 17.93 28.07 -6.21
N VAL A 438 16.69 27.69 -6.51
CA VAL A 438 15.51 28.09 -5.72
C VAL A 438 14.88 26.88 -5.03
N GLY A 439 14.71 25.78 -5.77
CA GLY A 439 14.03 24.57 -5.30
C GLY A 439 12.91 24.17 -6.24
N GLY A 440 11.96 23.38 -5.74
CA GLY A 440 10.85 22.85 -6.50
C GLY A 440 9.56 22.81 -5.69
N VAL A 441 8.46 22.95 -6.41
CA VAL A 441 7.10 22.77 -5.87
C VAL A 441 6.43 21.68 -6.68
N ARG A 442 5.80 20.73 -5.98
CA ARG A 442 4.87 19.76 -6.56
C ARG A 442 3.65 19.64 -5.65
N ILE A 443 2.47 19.56 -6.25
CA ILE A 443 1.19 19.35 -5.57
C ILE A 443 0.46 18.24 -6.30
N GLU A 444 0.15 17.18 -5.58
CA GLU A 444 -0.33 15.94 -6.18
C GLU A 444 -1.56 15.39 -5.52
N ASP A 445 -2.49 14.91 -6.33
CA ASP A 445 -3.69 14.23 -5.84
C ASP A 445 -3.95 12.94 -6.61
N ASN A 446 -4.43 11.93 -5.89
CA ASN A 446 -4.99 10.73 -6.50
C ASN A 446 -6.43 11.00 -6.91
N VAL A 447 -6.78 10.71 -8.15
CA VAL A 447 -8.13 10.89 -8.69
C VAL A 447 -8.62 9.62 -9.37
N VAL A 448 -9.93 9.38 -9.29
CA VAL A 448 -10.60 8.31 -10.03
C VAL A 448 -11.61 8.91 -11.00
N VAL A 449 -11.60 8.42 -12.25
CA VAL A 449 -12.60 8.77 -13.25
C VAL A 449 -13.93 8.12 -12.90
N THR A 450 -14.97 8.93 -12.79
CA THR A 450 -16.35 8.52 -12.50
C THR A 450 -17.17 8.50 -13.79
N ALA A 451 -18.50 8.38 -13.72
CA ALA A 451 -19.35 8.35 -14.92
C ALA A 451 -19.46 9.73 -15.61
N ASP A 452 -19.31 10.81 -14.87
CA ASP A 452 -19.60 12.19 -15.28
C ASP A 452 -18.46 13.20 -14.98
N GLY A 453 -17.39 12.76 -14.33
CA GLY A 453 -16.21 13.59 -14.04
C GLY A 453 -15.10 12.79 -13.36
N ILE A 454 -14.42 13.40 -12.40
CA ILE A 454 -13.50 12.72 -11.49
C ILE A 454 -13.95 12.84 -10.04
N LYS A 455 -13.55 11.88 -9.21
CA LYS A 455 -13.54 12.01 -7.76
C LYS A 455 -12.10 12.10 -7.29
N VAL A 456 -11.78 13.14 -6.54
CA VAL A 456 -10.49 13.27 -5.86
C VAL A 456 -10.53 12.41 -4.60
N LEU A 457 -9.54 11.51 -4.45
CA LEU A 457 -9.42 10.65 -3.27
C LEU A 457 -8.68 11.40 -2.14
N THR A 458 -7.72 12.25 -2.51
CA THR A 458 -6.90 13.09 -1.63
C THR A 458 -7.65 14.35 -1.17
N SER A 459 -7.67 14.61 0.12
CA SER A 459 -8.38 15.72 0.78
C SER A 459 -7.46 16.70 1.54
N TYR A 460 -6.19 16.36 1.76
CA TYR A 460 -5.24 17.17 2.51
C TYR A 460 -5.11 18.58 1.89
N PRO A 461 -5.07 19.65 2.71
CA PRO A 461 -4.94 21.02 2.24
C PRO A 461 -3.82 21.21 1.23
N ARG A 462 -4.02 22.14 0.30
CA ARG A 462 -3.11 22.41 -0.83
C ARG A 462 -2.58 23.84 -0.79
N GLU A 463 -2.91 24.58 0.25
CA GLU A 463 -2.39 25.91 0.50
C GLU A 463 -0.98 25.79 1.12
N LEU A 464 -0.07 26.71 0.75
CA LEU A 464 1.36 26.68 1.15
C LEU A 464 1.57 26.90 2.64
#